data_AF-A0A8H6RD64-F1
#
_entry.id   AF-A0A8H6RD64-F1
#
_cell.length_a   1.000
_cell.length_b   1.000
_cell.length_c   1.000
_cell.angle_alpha   90.00
_cell.angle_beta   90.00
_cell.angle_gamma   90.00
#
_symmetry.space_group_name_H-M   'P 1'
#
loop_
_entity.id
_entity.type
_entity.pdbx_description
1 polymer ?
#
loop_
_entity_poly.entity_id
_entity_poly.type
_entity_poly.pdbx_seq_one_letter_code
_entity_poly.pdbx_strand_id
1 'polypeptide(L)'
;MPRVESPREANCNTTIKVLQNTGKTFGYMTPPLQPTAKDLPLRFLRASAFHFLASPDQLTLQVKDLLEARKEAGITTRPLIVWEPAPMYCRPNSLAAHVEASKLVDVFSPNHQELDALCGRLKQQGPLPPADVGREHVEGCAAAFMEEHFHIFGPHQLVIIRAAEHGSLVARRTTSGDQLQDTVDMTWVDPYYSVEDQNRIIDATGAGNAFLGAFAVEFQQNGGDAVEATAKASVAASFAVEQIGLPTKHHIGGRSSKSEWNGTTVAERMKEYERKTSKT
;
A
#
# COMPACT_ATOMS: atom_id res chain seq x y z
N MET A 1 45.89 18.05 22.85
CA MET A 1 45.16 17.94 21.57
C MET A 1 44.21 16.75 21.68
N PRO A 2 42.91 16.96 21.95
CA PRO A 2 41.96 15.86 22.00
C PRO A 2 41.81 15.27 20.58
N ARG A 3 41.86 13.94 20.48
CA ARG A 3 41.58 13.22 19.23
C ARG A 3 40.15 13.55 18.81
N VAL A 4 40.00 14.07 17.60
CA VAL A 4 38.73 14.11 16.89
C VAL A 4 38.36 12.65 16.63
N GLU A 5 37.36 12.14 17.36
CA GLU A 5 36.73 10.86 17.01
C GLU A 5 36.15 10.99 15.60
N SER A 6 36.46 10.02 14.74
CA SER A 6 35.81 9.90 13.43
C SER A 6 34.29 9.84 13.60
N PRO A 7 33.48 10.32 12.64
CA PRO A 7 32.04 10.16 12.70
C PRO A 7 31.73 8.67 12.89
N ARG A 8 31.07 8.33 13.99
CA ARG A 8 30.57 6.97 14.23
C ARG A 8 29.74 6.58 13.02
N GLU A 9 30.01 5.41 12.44
CA GLU A 9 29.17 4.81 11.41
C GLU A 9 27.70 4.93 11.86
N ALA A 10 26.85 5.50 11.00
CA ALA A 10 25.44 5.58 11.30
C ALA A 10 24.90 4.16 11.44
N ASN A 11 24.66 3.73 12.68
CA ASN A 11 24.10 2.41 12.99
C ASN A 11 22.80 2.22 12.20
N CYS A 12 22.73 1.14 11.41
CA CYS A 12 21.49 0.77 10.73
C CYS A 12 20.38 0.46 11.74
N ASN A 13 19.14 0.78 11.41
CA ASN A 13 17.99 0.34 12.21
C ASN A 13 17.90 -1.18 12.18
N THR A 14 17.74 -1.79 13.35
CA THR A 14 17.42 -3.21 13.48
C THR A 14 15.98 -3.36 13.96
N THR A 15 15.13 -3.93 13.10
CA THR A 15 13.77 -4.34 13.45
C THR A 15 13.79 -5.81 13.84
N ILE A 16 13.34 -6.13 15.05
CA ILE A 16 13.04 -7.52 15.43
C ILE A 16 11.58 -7.78 15.12
N LYS A 17 11.36 -8.87 14.41
CA LYS A 17 10.05 -9.50 14.27
C LYS A 17 10.01 -10.74 15.14
N VAL A 18 9.06 -10.80 16.06
CA VAL A 18 8.82 -11.98 16.90
C VAL A 18 7.58 -12.69 16.37
N LEU A 19 7.75 -13.94 15.95
CA LEU A 19 6.66 -14.84 15.57
C LEU A 19 6.26 -15.64 16.80
N GLN A 20 5.04 -15.45 17.31
CA GLN A 20 4.46 -16.25 18.38
C GLN A 20 3.26 -17.05 17.84
N ASN A 21 2.92 -18.18 18.47
CA ASN A 21 1.78 -19.02 18.07
C ASN A 21 0.44 -18.26 18.06
N THR A 22 0.34 -17.12 18.73
CA THR A 22 -0.89 -16.30 18.88
C THR A 22 -0.88 -15.03 18.04
N GLY A 23 0.17 -14.76 17.26
CA GLY A 23 0.26 -13.55 16.44
C GLY A 23 1.70 -13.10 16.16
N LYS A 24 1.83 -12.06 15.32
CA LYS A 24 3.13 -11.46 14.96
C LYS A 24 3.27 -10.13 15.70
N THR A 25 4.38 -9.92 16.40
CA THR A 25 4.70 -8.63 17.00
C THR A 25 6.00 -8.07 16.42
N PHE A 26 6.04 -6.75 16.29
CA PHE A 26 7.19 -6.03 15.76
C PHE A 26 7.72 -5.09 16.84
N GLY A 27 9.04 -5.08 17.02
CA GLY A 27 9.72 -4.19 17.93
C GLY A 27 10.98 -3.63 17.29
N TYR A 28 11.17 -2.32 17.41
CA TYR A 28 12.42 -1.69 17.02
C TYR A 28 13.40 -1.80 18.18
N MET A 29 14.61 -2.28 17.93
CA MET A 29 15.67 -2.34 18.96
C MET A 29 16.38 -1.01 19.17
N THR A 30 16.30 -0.13 18.18
CA THR A 30 16.88 1.20 18.17
C THR A 30 15.81 2.20 17.73
N PRO A 31 15.91 3.48 18.13
CA PRO A 31 15.05 4.52 17.56
C PRO A 31 15.11 4.46 16.03
N PRO A 32 13.97 4.33 15.32
CA PRO A 32 13.99 4.27 13.87
C PRO A 32 14.57 5.56 13.29
N LEU A 33 15.63 5.45 12.50
CA LEU A 33 16.00 6.47 11.51
C LEU A 33 14.77 6.81 10.66
N GLN A 34 14.44 8.08 10.59
CA GLN A 34 13.35 8.62 9.78
C GLN A 34 13.96 9.44 8.63
N PRO A 35 14.26 8.81 7.49
CA PRO A 35 14.78 9.55 6.34
C PRO A 35 13.76 10.59 5.88
N THR A 36 14.27 11.76 5.53
CA THR A 36 13.50 12.90 5.00
C THR A 36 13.84 13.11 3.52
N ALA A 37 13.09 13.98 2.84
CA ALA A 37 13.40 14.34 1.46
C ALA A 37 14.81 14.92 1.28
N LYS A 38 15.37 15.55 2.32
CA LYS A 38 16.72 16.13 2.32
C LYS A 38 17.81 15.06 2.32
N ASP A 39 17.49 13.86 2.81
CA ASP A 39 18.41 12.72 2.83
C ASP A 39 18.46 11.98 1.48
N LEU A 40 17.56 12.31 0.55
CA LEU A 40 17.49 11.67 -0.77
C LEU A 40 18.56 12.24 -1.73
N PRO A 41 19.46 11.40 -2.27
CA PRO A 41 20.26 11.78 -3.41
C PRO A 41 19.41 12.29 -4.57
N LEU A 42 19.92 13.31 -5.29
CA LEU A 42 19.21 13.93 -6.43
C LEU A 42 18.68 12.92 -7.46
N ARG A 43 19.39 11.81 -7.69
CA ARG A 43 18.94 10.74 -8.60
C ARG A 43 17.63 10.09 -8.17
N PHE A 44 17.41 9.94 -6.86
CA PHE A 44 16.17 9.37 -6.31
C PHE A 44 15.09 10.42 -6.17
N LEU A 45 15.48 11.69 -5.99
CA LEU A 45 14.54 12.80 -6.01
C LEU A 45 13.81 12.92 -7.36
N ARG A 46 14.38 12.40 -8.45
CA ARG A 46 13.77 12.30 -9.79
C ARG A 46 12.85 11.11 -10.01
N ALA A 47 12.62 10.26 -9.00
CA ALA A 47 11.72 9.11 -9.13
C ALA A 47 10.32 9.55 -9.62
N SER A 48 9.67 8.69 -10.40
CA SER A 48 8.32 8.91 -10.93
C SER A 48 7.22 8.55 -9.92
N ALA A 49 7.57 7.85 -8.84
CA ALA A 49 6.66 7.46 -7.78
C ALA A 49 7.36 7.44 -6.40
N PHE A 50 6.59 7.72 -5.35
CA PHE A 50 7.01 7.62 -3.94
C PHE A 50 5.94 6.89 -3.14
N HIS A 51 6.37 5.89 -2.36
CA HIS A 51 5.52 5.15 -1.43
C HIS A 51 5.89 5.53 0.00
N PHE A 52 4.89 5.93 0.78
CA PHE A 52 5.03 6.29 2.18
C PHE A 52 4.28 5.29 3.07
N LEU A 53 4.95 4.75 4.09
CA LEU A 53 4.34 4.06 5.21
C LEU A 53 4.48 4.96 6.44
N ALA A 54 3.42 5.66 6.81
CA ALA A 54 3.51 6.76 7.79
C ALA A 54 2.19 7.03 8.52
N SER A 55 2.28 7.73 9.65
CA SER A 55 1.13 8.40 10.26
C SER A 55 0.66 9.60 9.41
N PRO A 56 -0.58 10.08 9.57
CA PRO A 56 -1.09 11.25 8.84
C PRO A 56 -0.19 12.50 8.95
N ASP A 57 0.30 12.80 10.15
CA ASP A 57 1.15 13.98 10.40
C ASP A 57 2.52 13.85 9.71
N GLN A 58 3.13 12.67 9.81
CA GLN A 58 4.40 12.40 9.14
C GLN A 58 4.26 12.43 7.63
N LEU A 59 3.19 11.87 7.07
CA LEU A 59 2.91 11.94 5.63
C LEU A 59 2.84 13.40 5.19
N THR A 60 2.08 14.23 5.90
CA THR A 60 1.89 15.64 5.56
C THR A 60 3.22 16.38 5.48
N LEU A 61 4.09 16.18 6.49
CA LEU A 61 5.43 16.77 6.51
C LEU A 61 6.31 16.23 5.38
N GLN A 62 6.35 14.91 5.19
CA GLN A 62 7.23 14.28 4.21
C GLN A 62 6.85 14.59 2.76
N VAL A 63 5.55 14.64 2.44
CA VAL A 63 5.06 15.02 1.11
C VAL A 63 5.39 16.48 0.82
N LYS A 64 5.19 17.38 1.79
CA LYS A 64 5.56 18.79 1.64
C LYS A 64 7.06 18.95 1.38
N ASP A 65 7.90 18.36 2.24
CA ASP A 65 9.35 18.43 2.11
C ASP A 65 9.84 17.82 0.78
N LEU A 66 9.22 16.73 0.33
CA LEU A 66 9.53 16.12 -0.96
C LEU A 66 9.23 17.05 -2.13
N LEU A 67 8.05 17.67 -2.14
CA LEU A 67 7.65 18.56 -3.23
C LEU A 67 8.48 19.85 -3.24
N GLU A 68 8.82 20.39 -2.07
CA GLU A 68 9.73 21.54 -1.93
C GLU A 68 11.13 21.19 -2.45
N ALA A 69 11.72 20.07 -2.01
CA ALA A 69 13.03 19.63 -2.47
C ALA A 69 13.06 19.40 -4.00
N ARG A 70 12.00 18.79 -4.56
CA ARG A 70 11.87 18.61 -6.03
C ARG A 70 11.81 19.95 -6.75
N LYS A 71 11.05 20.92 -6.23
CA LYS A 71 10.95 22.27 -6.80
C LYS A 71 12.31 22.98 -6.79
N GLU A 72 13.04 22.92 -5.68
CA GLU A 72 14.40 23.50 -5.56
C GLU A 72 15.39 22.86 -6.53
N ALA A 73 15.24 21.55 -6.79
CA ALA A 73 16.05 20.83 -7.77
C ALA A 73 15.60 21.03 -9.24
N GLY A 74 14.61 21.90 -9.50
CA GLY A 74 14.07 22.17 -10.84
C GLY A 74 13.21 21.04 -11.42
N ILE A 75 12.72 20.12 -10.59
CA ILE A 75 11.87 19.00 -11.00
C ILE A 75 10.40 19.40 -10.86
N THR A 76 9.75 19.69 -11.99
CA THR A 76 8.36 20.19 -12.03
C THR A 76 7.32 19.09 -12.21
N THR A 77 7.70 17.92 -12.73
CA THR A 77 6.80 16.78 -12.89
C THR A 77 6.33 16.31 -11.50
N ARG A 78 5.02 16.26 -11.27
CA ARG A 78 4.45 15.67 -10.05
C ARG A 78 4.65 14.15 -10.10
N PRO A 79 5.26 13.53 -9.08
CA PRO A 79 5.35 12.08 -9.01
C PRO A 79 4.01 11.47 -8.57
N LEU A 80 3.81 10.18 -8.85
CA LEU A 80 2.77 9.39 -8.21
C LEU A 80 3.08 9.26 -6.71
N ILE A 81 2.15 9.63 -5.83
CA ILE A 81 2.30 9.52 -4.39
C ILE A 81 1.32 8.47 -3.87
N VAL A 82 1.87 7.41 -3.28
CA VAL A 82 1.12 6.30 -2.68
C VAL A 82 1.34 6.32 -1.17
N TRP A 83 0.27 6.21 -0.39
CA TRP A 83 0.33 6.17 1.06
C TRP A 83 -0.33 4.92 1.63
N GLU A 84 0.46 4.13 2.37
CA GLU A 84 0.03 3.09 3.29
C GLU A 84 -0.01 3.69 4.72
N PRO A 85 -1.16 3.71 5.40
CA PRO A 85 -1.21 4.23 6.76
C PRO A 85 -0.48 3.28 7.72
N ALA A 86 0.27 3.85 8.66
CA ALA A 86 0.95 3.04 9.67
C ALA A 86 -0.09 2.41 10.64
N PRO A 87 -0.12 1.07 10.81
CA PRO A 87 -1.21 0.37 11.49
C PRO A 87 -1.55 0.91 12.89
N MET A 88 -0.53 1.29 13.67
CA MET A 88 -0.69 1.77 15.06
C MET A 88 -1.45 3.10 15.18
N TYR A 89 -1.58 3.84 14.07
CA TYR A 89 -2.29 5.12 14.00
C TYR A 89 -3.72 4.98 13.48
N CYS A 90 -4.10 3.83 12.93
CA CYS A 90 -5.47 3.56 12.48
C CYS A 90 -6.38 3.29 13.67
N ARG A 91 -7.11 4.32 14.10
CA ARG A 91 -8.01 4.28 15.26
C ARG A 91 -9.30 5.05 14.97
N PRO A 92 -10.42 4.77 15.67
CA PRO A 92 -11.69 5.43 15.37
C PRO A 92 -11.67 6.96 15.55
N ASN A 93 -10.72 7.49 16.33
CA ASN A 93 -10.51 8.92 16.54
C ASN A 93 -9.49 9.60 15.64
N SER A 94 -8.89 8.83 14.74
CA SER A 94 -7.95 9.34 13.76
C SER A 94 -8.54 9.45 12.35
N LEU A 95 -9.79 9.04 12.13
CA LEU A 95 -10.44 9.06 10.81
C LEU A 95 -10.28 10.42 10.14
N ALA A 96 -10.69 11.51 10.79
CA ALA A 96 -10.57 12.87 10.24
C ALA A 96 -9.13 13.26 9.86
N ALA A 97 -8.12 12.83 10.62
CA ALA A 97 -6.73 13.09 10.27
C ALA A 97 -6.28 12.29 9.04
N HIS A 98 -6.73 11.03 8.92
CA HIS A 98 -6.45 10.22 7.73
C HIS A 98 -7.15 10.76 6.50
N VAL A 99 -8.37 11.23 6.70
CA VAL A 99 -9.19 11.89 5.70
C VAL A 99 -8.47 13.10 5.11
N GLU A 100 -7.97 14.00 5.96
CA GLU A 100 -7.27 15.20 5.51
C GLU A 100 -5.93 14.86 4.85
N ALA A 101 -5.15 13.95 5.43
CA ALA A 101 -3.87 13.55 4.87
C ALA A 101 -4.01 12.83 3.52
N SER A 102 -5.08 12.06 3.31
CA SER A 102 -5.29 11.35 2.04
C SER A 102 -5.42 12.31 0.87
N LYS A 103 -5.92 13.54 1.07
CA LYS A 103 -6.05 14.57 0.03
C LYS A 103 -4.71 14.98 -0.61
N LEU A 104 -3.59 14.69 0.05
CA LEU A 104 -2.24 15.05 -0.42
C LEU A 104 -1.66 14.03 -1.41
N VAL A 105 -2.25 12.85 -1.52
CA VAL A 105 -1.72 11.70 -2.25
C VAL A 105 -2.61 11.29 -3.42
N ASP A 106 -2.05 10.56 -4.37
CA ASP A 106 -2.82 10.07 -5.51
C ASP A 106 -3.48 8.72 -5.17
N VAL A 107 -2.88 7.94 -4.27
CA VAL A 107 -3.38 6.64 -3.80
C VAL A 107 -3.30 6.52 -2.30
N PHE A 108 -4.44 6.27 -1.64
CA PHE A 108 -4.50 5.84 -0.24
C PHE A 108 -4.77 4.34 -0.17
N SER A 109 -3.89 3.56 0.47
CA SER A 109 -4.00 2.10 0.49
C SER A 109 -3.89 1.48 1.88
N PRO A 110 -4.96 1.58 2.70
CA PRO A 110 -5.07 0.82 3.93
C PRO A 110 -5.25 -0.67 3.64
N ASN A 111 -4.93 -1.52 4.60
CA ASN A 111 -5.51 -2.85 4.65
C ASN A 111 -6.93 -2.82 5.28
N HIS A 112 -7.68 -3.90 5.13
CA HIS A 112 -9.05 -4.00 5.64
C HIS A 112 -9.18 -3.82 7.17
N GLN A 113 -8.18 -4.26 7.96
CA GLN A 113 -8.18 -4.10 9.42
C GLN A 113 -7.93 -2.64 9.83
N GLU A 114 -7.02 -1.98 9.13
CA GLU A 114 -6.74 -0.54 9.31
C GLU A 114 -7.97 0.28 8.99
N LEU A 115 -8.64 0.00 7.87
CA LEU A 115 -9.86 0.68 7.49
C LEU A 115 -11.01 0.42 8.49
N ASP A 116 -11.21 -0.83 8.90
CA ASP A 116 -12.21 -1.16 9.94
C ASP A 116 -11.94 -0.40 11.25
N ALA A 117 -10.68 -0.33 11.67
CA ALA A 117 -10.28 0.42 12.85
C ALA A 117 -10.53 1.93 12.72
N LEU A 118 -10.38 2.52 11.53
CA LEU A 118 -10.74 3.91 11.26
C LEU A 118 -12.26 4.13 11.31
N CYS A 119 -13.03 3.20 10.76
CA CYS A 119 -14.49 3.28 10.66
C CYS A 119 -15.23 2.92 11.95
N GLY A 120 -14.53 2.43 12.99
CA GLY A 120 -15.07 1.98 14.28
C GLY A 120 -15.87 2.99 15.13
N ARG A 121 -16.36 4.10 14.55
CA ARG A 121 -17.32 5.04 15.13
C ARG A 121 -18.52 5.41 14.24
N LEU A 122 -18.71 4.79 13.07
CA LEU A 122 -19.96 4.93 12.29
C LEU A 122 -21.01 3.85 12.60
N LYS A 123 -20.71 2.89 13.47
CA LYS A 123 -21.71 1.98 14.07
C LYS A 123 -22.49 2.69 15.18
N GLN A 124 -23.44 3.56 14.83
CA GLN A 124 -24.44 4.08 15.79
C GLN A 124 -25.45 2.97 16.15
N GLN A 125 -25.55 2.73 17.45
CA GLN A 125 -26.71 2.28 18.25
C GLN A 125 -27.81 1.46 17.54
N GLY A 126 -27.61 0.14 17.53
CA GLY A 126 -28.64 -0.86 17.26
C GLY A 126 -28.11 -2.23 17.71
N PRO A 127 -28.97 -3.27 17.86
CA PRO A 127 -28.48 -4.62 18.12
C PRO A 127 -27.53 -5.00 16.98
N LEU A 128 -26.25 -5.26 17.30
CA LEU A 128 -25.27 -5.59 16.28
C LEU A 128 -25.70 -6.88 15.55
N PRO A 129 -25.91 -6.86 14.23
CA PRO A 129 -25.79 -8.09 13.44
C PRO A 129 -24.36 -8.65 13.63
N PRO A 130 -24.13 -9.95 13.36
CA PRO A 130 -22.78 -10.50 13.32
C PRO A 130 -21.88 -9.57 12.52
N ALA A 131 -20.62 -9.38 12.94
CA ALA A 131 -19.68 -8.62 12.13
C ALA A 131 -19.67 -9.26 10.74
N ASP A 132 -20.23 -8.58 9.73
CA ASP A 132 -20.09 -9.05 8.36
C ASP A 132 -18.60 -9.09 8.08
N VAL A 133 -18.08 -10.30 7.87
CA VAL A 133 -16.69 -10.53 7.51
C VAL A 133 -16.69 -10.76 6.02
N GLY A 134 -16.03 -9.89 5.25
CA GLY A 134 -15.90 -10.09 3.81
C GLY A 134 -15.99 -8.80 3.00
N ARG A 135 -16.21 -8.97 1.69
CA ARG A 135 -16.18 -7.89 0.69
C ARG A 135 -17.19 -6.78 0.98
N GLU A 136 -18.43 -7.14 1.33
CA GLU A 136 -19.51 -6.17 1.60
C GLU A 136 -19.19 -5.24 2.79
N HIS A 137 -18.61 -5.77 3.88
CA HIS A 137 -18.18 -4.94 5.02
C HIS A 137 -17.05 -3.99 4.64
N VAL A 138 -16.10 -4.45 3.83
CA VAL A 138 -15.00 -3.61 3.33
C VAL A 138 -15.53 -2.49 2.42
N GLU A 139 -16.51 -2.79 1.56
CA GLU A 139 -17.21 -1.79 0.75
C GLU A 139 -17.93 -0.76 1.62
N GLY A 140 -18.65 -1.19 2.65
CA GLY A 140 -19.32 -0.29 3.59
C GLY A 140 -18.34 0.65 4.32
N CYS A 141 -17.20 0.12 4.76
CA CYS A 141 -16.15 0.94 5.36
C CYS A 141 -15.49 1.90 4.36
N ALA A 142 -15.28 1.45 3.12
CA ALA A 142 -14.72 2.30 2.06
C ALA A 142 -15.69 3.44 1.70
N ALA A 143 -16.99 3.15 1.58
CA ALA A 143 -18.03 4.14 1.34
C ALA A 143 -18.08 5.19 2.47
N ALA A 144 -18.05 4.73 3.72
CA ALA A 144 -17.98 5.58 4.90
C ALA A 144 -16.74 6.48 4.93
N PHE A 145 -15.57 5.95 4.54
CA PHE A 145 -14.36 6.76 4.40
C PHE A 145 -14.51 7.79 3.28
N MET A 146 -15.14 7.44 2.16
CA MET A 146 -15.24 8.32 0.98
C MET A 146 -16.45 9.27 0.97
N GLU A 147 -17.16 9.40 2.09
CA GLU A 147 -18.36 10.23 2.22
C GLU A 147 -18.04 11.74 2.11
N GLU A 148 -18.90 12.48 1.40
CA GLU A 148 -18.66 13.87 0.95
C GLU A 148 -18.42 14.87 2.08
N HIS A 149 -19.09 14.68 3.22
CA HIS A 149 -18.95 15.59 4.36
C HIS A 149 -17.54 15.56 4.97
N PHE A 150 -16.78 14.50 4.70
CA PHE A 150 -15.43 14.33 5.18
C PHE A 150 -14.39 14.64 4.10
N HIS A 151 -14.71 14.44 2.82
CA HIS A 151 -13.71 14.43 1.75
C HIS A 151 -14.11 15.17 0.47
N ILE A 152 -13.27 16.13 0.09
CA ILE A 152 -13.19 16.62 -1.30
C ILE A 152 -12.03 15.87 -1.96
N PHE A 153 -12.35 14.87 -2.78
CA PHE A 153 -11.36 14.12 -3.55
C PHE A 153 -10.85 14.93 -4.75
N GLY A 154 -9.59 14.73 -5.13
CA GLY A 154 -9.16 15.06 -6.47
C GLY A 154 -9.85 14.13 -7.48
N PRO A 155 -10.14 14.57 -8.72
CA PRO A 155 -10.90 13.79 -9.71
C PRO A 155 -10.27 12.45 -10.13
N HIS A 156 -9.05 12.16 -9.68
CA HIS A 156 -8.29 10.96 -10.03
C HIS A 156 -7.70 10.24 -8.80
N GLN A 157 -8.08 10.62 -7.57
CA GLN A 157 -7.59 9.95 -6.38
C GLN A 157 -8.18 8.53 -6.25
N LEU A 158 -7.33 7.57 -5.91
CA LEU A 158 -7.68 6.17 -5.70
C LEU A 158 -7.63 5.81 -4.22
N VAL A 159 -8.58 4.99 -3.79
CA VAL A 159 -8.53 4.28 -2.51
C VAL A 159 -8.42 2.78 -2.81
N ILE A 160 -7.34 2.13 -2.38
CA ILE A 160 -7.09 0.71 -2.65
C ILE A 160 -7.03 -0.06 -1.34
N ILE A 161 -8.08 -0.78 -0.99
CA ILE A 161 -8.15 -1.53 0.25
C ILE A 161 -7.55 -2.92 0.04
N ARG A 162 -6.43 -3.22 0.70
CA ARG A 162 -5.82 -4.56 0.66
C ARG A 162 -6.51 -5.49 1.65
N ALA A 163 -7.28 -6.44 1.14
CA ALA A 163 -8.20 -7.26 1.92
C ALA A 163 -7.76 -8.73 2.07
N ALA A 164 -6.44 -8.99 2.04
CA ALA A 164 -5.85 -10.33 2.24
C ALA A 164 -6.53 -11.41 1.37
N GLU A 165 -7.12 -12.45 1.98
CA GLU A 165 -7.82 -13.54 1.30
C GLU A 165 -9.08 -13.11 0.52
N HIS A 166 -9.58 -11.89 0.74
CA HIS A 166 -10.67 -11.33 -0.04
C HIS A 166 -10.19 -10.60 -1.31
N GLY A 167 -8.88 -10.42 -1.48
CA GLY A 167 -8.30 -9.71 -2.61
C GLY A 167 -8.04 -8.23 -2.31
N SER A 168 -8.39 -7.36 -3.23
CA SER A 168 -8.25 -5.90 -3.06
C SER A 168 -9.43 -5.16 -3.68
N LEU A 169 -9.91 -4.14 -2.99
CA LEU A 169 -10.97 -3.25 -3.47
C LEU A 169 -10.34 -1.99 -4.04
N VAL A 170 -10.59 -1.70 -5.31
CA VAL A 170 -10.21 -0.46 -5.96
C VAL A 170 -11.43 0.46 -5.97
N ALA A 171 -11.36 1.57 -5.25
CA ALA A 171 -12.43 2.55 -5.16
C ALA A 171 -11.98 3.92 -5.70
N ARG A 172 -12.86 4.57 -6.46
CA ARG A 172 -12.66 5.92 -7.01
C ARG A 172 -13.97 6.67 -7.09
N ARG A 173 -13.90 7.99 -6.95
CA ARG A 173 -15.06 8.85 -7.17
C ARG A 173 -15.23 9.12 -8.66
N THR A 174 -16.43 8.94 -9.18
CA THR A 174 -16.79 9.25 -10.56
C THR A 174 -17.87 10.31 -10.58
N THR A 175 -17.59 11.43 -11.24
CA THR A 175 -18.60 12.45 -11.54
C THR A 175 -19.17 12.13 -12.93
N SER A 176 -20.40 11.61 -12.99
CA SER A 176 -21.07 11.37 -14.27
C SER A 176 -21.56 12.70 -14.83
N GLY A 177 -21.16 13.04 -16.06
CA GLY A 177 -21.47 14.33 -16.71
C GLY A 177 -22.97 14.68 -16.81
N ASP A 178 -23.86 13.68 -16.66
CA ASP A 178 -25.31 13.83 -16.77
C ASP A 178 -26.06 13.75 -15.41
N GLN A 179 -25.37 13.44 -14.30
CA GLN A 179 -25.98 13.39 -12.98
C GLN A 179 -25.18 14.26 -12.00
N LEU A 180 -25.86 15.21 -11.37
CA LEU A 180 -25.37 16.08 -10.28
C LEU A 180 -25.03 15.31 -8.98
N GLN A 181 -24.78 14.00 -9.07
CA GLN A 181 -24.53 13.14 -7.93
C GLN A 181 -23.23 12.37 -8.16
N ASP A 182 -22.24 12.67 -7.32
CA ASP A 182 -21.00 11.91 -7.31
C ASP A 182 -21.29 10.48 -6.81
N THR A 183 -20.80 9.48 -7.54
CA THR A 183 -20.85 8.08 -7.13
C THR A 183 -19.45 7.56 -6.83
N VAL A 184 -19.35 6.56 -5.97
CA VAL A 184 -18.10 5.83 -5.73
C VAL A 184 -18.15 4.53 -6.53
N ASP A 185 -17.32 4.45 -7.56
CA ASP A 185 -17.08 3.21 -8.31
C ASP A 185 -16.15 2.32 -7.48
N MET A 186 -16.55 1.07 -7.27
CA MET A 186 -15.84 0.08 -6.46
C MET A 186 -15.69 -1.21 -7.27
N THR A 187 -14.45 -1.63 -7.51
CA THR A 187 -14.14 -2.84 -8.26
C THR A 187 -13.26 -3.77 -7.42
N TRP A 188 -13.69 -5.01 -7.25
CA TRP A 188 -12.87 -6.04 -6.61
C TRP A 188 -11.88 -6.65 -7.59
N VAL A 189 -10.69 -6.90 -7.07
CA VAL A 189 -9.63 -7.69 -7.71
C VAL A 189 -9.36 -8.89 -6.82
N ASP A 190 -9.48 -10.08 -7.37
CA ASP A 190 -9.29 -11.33 -6.63
C ASP A 190 -7.84 -11.50 -6.14
N PRO A 191 -7.63 -12.18 -5.00
CA PRO A 191 -6.30 -12.47 -4.52
C PRO A 191 -5.61 -13.53 -5.40
N TYR A 192 -4.27 -13.54 -5.41
CA TYR A 192 -3.54 -14.65 -6.03
C TYR A 192 -3.72 -15.98 -5.28
N TYR A 193 -3.70 -15.90 -3.95
CA TYR A 193 -3.95 -17.02 -3.05
C TYR A 193 -5.28 -16.80 -2.34
N SER A 194 -6.20 -17.73 -2.57
CA SER A 194 -7.48 -17.79 -1.89
C SER A 194 -7.35 -18.60 -0.59
N VAL A 195 -8.46 -18.77 0.14
CA VAL A 195 -8.51 -19.53 1.39
C VAL A 195 -8.03 -20.97 1.19
N GLU A 196 -8.26 -21.56 0.01
CA GLU A 196 -7.83 -22.91 -0.33
C GLU A 196 -6.29 -23.05 -0.44
N ASP A 197 -5.58 -21.94 -0.70
CA ASP A 197 -4.13 -21.90 -0.85
C ASP A 197 -3.40 -21.53 0.47
N GLN A 198 -4.11 -21.49 1.61
CA GLN A 198 -3.55 -21.03 2.90
C GLN A 198 -2.28 -21.76 3.32
N ASN A 199 -2.13 -23.04 2.97
CA ASN A 199 -0.93 -23.84 3.25
C ASN A 199 0.34 -23.35 2.53
N ARG A 200 0.20 -22.53 1.48
CA ARG A 200 1.32 -21.91 0.75
C ARG A 200 1.74 -20.56 1.32
N ILE A 201 0.93 -19.99 2.22
CA ILE A 201 1.19 -18.70 2.87
C ILE A 201 1.99 -18.96 4.15
N ILE A 202 3.30 -18.76 4.08
CA ILE A 202 4.22 -18.94 5.21
C ILE A 202 4.33 -17.65 6.04
N ASP A 203 4.47 -16.51 5.38
CA ASP A 203 4.67 -15.24 6.06
C ASP A 203 4.19 -14.01 5.29
N ALA A 204 3.09 -13.39 5.71
CA ALA A 204 2.54 -12.18 5.08
C ALA A 204 3.44 -10.91 5.15
N THR A 205 4.60 -10.95 5.81
CA THR A 205 5.44 -9.76 5.94
C THR A 205 6.05 -9.34 4.60
N GLY A 206 5.91 -8.05 4.30
CA GLY A 206 6.38 -7.48 3.03
C GLY A 206 5.41 -7.65 1.86
N ALA A 207 4.31 -8.39 2.02
CA ALA A 207 3.30 -8.55 0.97
C ALA A 207 2.69 -7.21 0.55
N GLY A 208 2.31 -6.35 1.51
CA GLY A 208 1.82 -5.00 1.24
C GLY A 208 2.84 -4.12 0.52
N ASN A 209 4.10 -4.15 0.96
CA ASN A 209 5.18 -3.40 0.32
C ASN A 209 5.45 -3.87 -1.12
N ALA A 210 5.47 -5.19 -1.35
CA ALA A 210 5.64 -5.78 -2.68
C ALA A 210 4.46 -5.40 -3.60
N PHE A 211 3.23 -5.48 -3.07
CA PHE A 211 2.01 -5.04 -3.74
C PHE A 211 2.13 -3.57 -4.19
N LEU A 212 2.39 -2.65 -3.25
CA LEU A 212 2.38 -1.21 -3.56
C LEU A 212 3.55 -0.79 -4.45
N GLY A 213 4.70 -1.45 -4.31
CA GLY A 213 5.83 -1.26 -5.24
C GLY A 213 5.48 -1.68 -6.67
N ALA A 214 4.86 -2.84 -6.85
CA ALA A 214 4.42 -3.31 -8.16
C ALA A 214 3.27 -2.46 -8.72
N PHE A 215 2.29 -2.10 -7.89
CA PHE A 215 1.19 -1.21 -8.28
C PHE A 215 1.73 0.11 -8.84
N ALA A 216 2.67 0.76 -8.15
CA ALA A 216 3.24 2.03 -8.59
C ALA A 216 3.91 1.93 -9.97
N VAL A 217 4.59 0.82 -10.25
CA VAL A 217 5.23 0.58 -11.55
C VAL A 217 4.18 0.31 -12.63
N GLU A 218 3.26 -0.62 -12.37
CA GLU A 218 2.28 -1.08 -13.36
C GLU A 218 1.26 0.00 -13.70
N PHE A 219 0.78 0.75 -12.72
CA PHE A 219 -0.15 1.87 -12.92
C PHE A 219 0.43 2.94 -13.84
N GLN A 220 1.74 3.21 -13.74
CA GLN A 220 2.39 4.17 -14.64
C GLN A 220 2.64 3.59 -16.04
N GLN A 221 2.88 2.28 -16.16
CA GLN A 221 3.19 1.63 -17.43
C GLN A 221 1.94 1.30 -18.26
N ASN A 222 0.81 1.02 -17.62
CA ASN A 222 -0.44 0.64 -18.28
C ASN A 222 -1.37 1.82 -18.58
N GLY A 223 -0.90 3.07 -18.42
CA GLY A 223 -1.69 4.26 -18.70
C GLY A 223 -2.72 4.62 -17.62
N GLY A 224 -2.57 4.10 -16.39
CA GLY A 224 -3.42 4.44 -15.26
C GLY A 224 -4.62 3.51 -15.06
N ASP A 225 -4.57 2.28 -15.56
CA ASP A 225 -5.57 1.26 -15.23
C ASP A 225 -5.29 0.71 -13.82
N ALA A 226 -6.05 1.21 -12.84
CA ALA A 226 -5.92 0.83 -11.45
C ALA A 226 -6.29 -0.64 -11.18
N VAL A 227 -7.23 -1.21 -11.92
CA VAL A 227 -7.71 -2.58 -11.73
C VAL A 227 -6.65 -3.56 -12.24
N GLU A 228 -6.13 -3.33 -13.45
CA GLU A 228 -5.05 -4.14 -14.02
C GLU A 228 -3.75 -4.02 -13.18
N ALA A 229 -3.40 -2.80 -12.76
CA ALA A 229 -2.22 -2.59 -11.90
C ALA A 229 -2.37 -3.32 -10.56
N THR A 230 -3.58 -3.34 -10.00
CA THR A 230 -3.89 -4.06 -8.75
C THR A 230 -3.81 -5.58 -8.93
N ALA A 231 -4.27 -6.11 -10.06
CA ALA A 231 -4.13 -7.54 -10.40
C ALA A 231 -2.66 -7.98 -10.45
N LYS A 232 -1.82 -7.19 -11.13
CA LYS A 232 -0.36 -7.45 -11.18
C LYS A 232 0.32 -7.26 -9.83
N ALA A 233 -0.13 -6.30 -9.03
CA ALA A 233 0.33 -6.10 -7.67
C ALA A 233 -0.01 -7.30 -6.75
N SER A 234 -1.19 -7.91 -6.93
CA SER A 234 -1.59 -9.15 -6.25
C SER A 234 -0.62 -10.30 -6.57
N VAL A 235 -0.23 -10.43 -7.85
CA VAL A 235 0.79 -11.38 -8.28
C VAL A 235 2.17 -11.08 -7.69
N ALA A 236 2.60 -9.82 -7.62
CA ALA A 236 3.87 -9.46 -6.99
C ALA A 236 3.90 -9.81 -5.49
N ALA A 237 2.80 -9.53 -4.78
CA ALA A 237 2.66 -9.85 -3.35
C ALA A 237 2.77 -11.35 -3.07
N SER A 238 2.30 -12.19 -4.00
CA SER A 238 2.34 -13.65 -3.84
C SER A 238 3.75 -14.21 -3.63
N PHE A 239 4.79 -13.58 -4.19
CA PHE A 239 6.17 -14.03 -4.01
C PHE A 239 6.66 -13.79 -2.58
N ALA A 240 6.20 -12.69 -1.95
CA ALA A 240 6.61 -12.33 -0.60
C ALA A 240 6.03 -13.25 0.47
N VAL A 241 4.85 -13.82 0.22
CA VAL A 241 4.13 -14.60 1.25
C VAL A 241 4.57 -16.06 1.37
N GLU A 242 5.29 -16.60 0.40
CA GLU A 242 5.68 -18.01 0.31
C GLU A 242 6.83 -18.40 1.24
N GLN A 243 7.50 -17.43 1.87
CA GLN A 243 8.68 -17.69 2.70
C GLN A 243 8.89 -16.60 3.75
N ILE A 244 9.73 -16.90 4.75
CA ILE A 244 10.23 -15.87 5.67
C ILE A 244 11.36 -15.11 4.98
N GLY A 245 11.21 -13.79 4.86
CA GLY A 245 12.21 -12.92 4.24
C GLY A 245 11.94 -12.64 2.76
N LEU A 246 12.92 -12.03 2.09
CA LEU A 246 12.77 -11.60 0.70
C LEU A 246 12.72 -12.79 -0.27
N PRO A 247 11.94 -12.72 -1.36
CA PRO A 247 11.89 -13.77 -2.38
C PRO A 247 13.27 -14.04 -3.00
N THR A 248 13.56 -15.30 -3.32
CA THR A 248 14.86 -15.70 -3.87
C THR A 248 14.92 -15.39 -5.36
N LYS A 249 15.86 -14.53 -5.77
CA LYS A 249 16.02 -14.13 -7.17
C LYS A 249 17.11 -14.95 -7.88
N HIS A 250 16.77 -15.55 -9.00
CA HIS A 250 17.72 -16.19 -9.91
C HIS A 250 17.66 -15.53 -11.30
N HIS A 251 18.80 -15.41 -11.97
CA HIS A 251 18.90 -14.84 -13.31
C HIS A 251 19.01 -15.97 -14.36
N ILE A 252 18.06 -16.03 -15.31
CA ILE A 252 18.15 -16.94 -16.45
C ILE A 252 18.74 -16.22 -17.66
N GLY A 253 19.95 -16.62 -18.06
CA GLY A 253 20.64 -16.11 -19.27
C GLY A 253 21.51 -14.87 -19.05
N GLY A 254 22.27 -14.46 -20.08
CA GLY A 254 23.10 -13.26 -20.10
C GLY A 254 22.30 -11.94 -20.16
N ARG A 255 22.97 -10.80 -20.39
CA ARG A 255 22.56 -9.36 -20.22
C ARG A 255 21.08 -8.91 -20.39
N SER A 256 20.17 -9.69 -20.97
CA SER A 256 18.72 -9.45 -21.01
C SER A 256 17.92 -10.50 -20.20
N SER A 257 18.48 -10.96 -19.08
CA SER A 257 18.00 -12.14 -18.35
C SER A 257 16.60 -11.94 -17.77
N LYS A 258 15.67 -12.85 -18.09
CA LYS A 258 14.46 -13.03 -17.29
C LYS A 258 14.88 -13.42 -15.88
N SER A 259 14.26 -12.82 -14.86
CA SER A 259 14.50 -13.20 -13.47
C SER A 259 13.41 -14.13 -12.98
N GLU A 260 13.81 -15.22 -12.36
CA GLU A 260 12.93 -16.06 -11.54
C GLU A 260 12.93 -15.56 -10.12
N TRP A 261 11.78 -15.63 -9.50
CA TRP A 261 11.55 -15.37 -8.09
C TRP A 261 10.90 -16.61 -7.50
N ASN A 262 11.51 -17.20 -6.48
CA ASN A 262 11.08 -18.48 -5.90
C ASN A 262 10.92 -19.60 -6.95
N GLY A 263 11.79 -19.60 -7.97
CA GLY A 263 11.79 -20.62 -9.03
C GLY A 263 10.69 -20.49 -10.09
N THR A 264 9.99 -19.35 -10.18
CA THR A 264 9.07 -19.07 -11.28
C THR A 264 9.20 -17.62 -11.77
N THR A 265 8.76 -17.36 -12.99
CA THR A 265 8.75 -16.02 -13.55
C THR A 265 7.45 -15.28 -13.23
N VAL A 266 7.50 -13.95 -13.19
CA VAL A 266 6.30 -13.11 -13.04
C VAL A 266 5.27 -13.40 -14.15
N ALA A 267 5.73 -13.66 -15.37
CA ALA A 267 4.86 -13.95 -16.52
C ALA A 267 4.10 -15.28 -16.38
N GLU A 268 4.76 -16.33 -15.87
CA GLU A 268 4.08 -17.60 -15.57
C GLU A 268 3.05 -17.42 -14.44
N ARG A 269 3.42 -16.64 -13.42
CA ARG A 269 2.54 -16.38 -12.30
C ARG A 269 1.31 -15.55 -12.69
N MET A 270 1.46 -14.58 -13.59
CA MET A 270 0.33 -13.85 -14.18
C MET A 270 -0.61 -14.77 -14.94
N LYS A 271 -0.09 -15.71 -15.75
CA LYS A 271 -0.94 -16.70 -16.45
C LYS A 271 -1.69 -17.62 -15.49
N GLU A 272 -1.05 -18.03 -14.40
CA GLU A 272 -1.71 -18.80 -13.35
C GLU A 272 -2.84 -17.99 -12.71
N TYR A 273 -2.57 -16.72 -12.38
CA TYR A 273 -3.56 -15.80 -11.82
C TYR A 273 -4.78 -15.65 -12.73
N GLU A 274 -4.58 -15.30 -14.00
CA GLU A 274 -5.66 -15.16 -15.00
C GLU A 274 -6.49 -16.43 -15.11
N ARG A 275 -5.86 -17.61 -15.08
CA ARG A 275 -6.56 -18.91 -15.12
C ARG A 275 -7.37 -19.19 -13.85
N LYS A 276 -6.97 -18.64 -12.71
CA LYS A 276 -7.71 -18.77 -11.44
C LYS A 276 -8.91 -17.84 -11.44
N THR A 277 -8.74 -16.58 -11.83
CA THR A 277 -9.76 -15.53 -11.72
C THR A 277 -10.76 -15.51 -12.88
N SER A 278 -10.40 -15.98 -14.08
CA SER A 278 -11.35 -16.10 -15.20
C SER A 278 -12.40 -17.20 -15.03
N LYS A 279 -12.29 -18.02 -13.97
CA LYS A 279 -13.21 -19.14 -13.69
C LYS A 279 -14.26 -18.80 -12.61
N THR A 280 -14.28 -17.56 -12.16
CA THR A 280 -15.21 -17.02 -11.16
C THR A 280 -16.16 -16.06 -11.86
#